data_AF-A0A661Z3V3-F1
#
_entry.id   AF-A0A661Z3V3-F1
#
_cell.length_a   1.000
_cell.length_b   1.000
_cell.length_c   1.000
_cell.angle_alpha   90.00
_cell.angle_beta   90.00
_cell.angle_gamma   90.00
#
_symmetry.space_group_name_H-M   'P 1'
#
loop_
_entity.id
_entity.type
_entity.pdbx_description
1 polymer ?
#
loop_
_entity_poly.entity_id
_entity_poly.type
_entity_poly.pdbx_seq_one_letter_code
_entity_poly.pdbx_strand_id
1 'polypeptide(L)'
;MTQKEIKQYYTYIIFDPISLKRYVGYRGTFLTPAEDLGQIYFSSTTNEELKDILTKPNNLEYIVLDIFRDEKEAAKAEKEILSRNAAAKNPLFWNLSNGIGTPIFNPIGSKWVTK
;
A
#
# COMPACT_ATOMS: atom_id res chain seq x y z
N MET A 1 30.30 -6.21 -14.84
CA MET A 1 29.78 -4.84 -14.59
C MET A 1 28.63 -4.98 -13.61
N THR A 2 28.87 -4.71 -12.32
CA THR A 2 27.83 -4.80 -11.30
C THR A 2 26.93 -3.58 -11.48
N GLN A 3 25.76 -3.77 -12.06
CA GLN A 3 24.75 -2.72 -12.09
C GLN A 3 24.48 -2.34 -10.64
N LYS A 4 24.73 -1.07 -10.31
CA LYS A 4 24.51 -0.55 -8.97
C LYS A 4 23.00 -0.63 -8.72
N GLU A 5 22.56 -1.61 -7.93
CA GLU A 5 21.14 -1.83 -7.66
C GLU A 5 20.56 -0.56 -7.03
N ILE A 6 19.74 0.15 -7.79
CA ILE A 6 19.12 1.38 -7.32
C ILE A 6 17.98 0.94 -6.41
N LYS A 7 18.12 1.21 -5.11
CA LYS A 7 17.03 1.01 -4.16
C LYS A 7 15.89 1.95 -4.53
N GLN A 8 14.73 1.37 -4.84
CA GLN A 8 13.50 2.09 -5.12
C GLN A 8 12.54 1.93 -3.95
N TYR A 9 11.63 2.88 -3.80
CA TYR A 9 10.56 2.82 -2.83
C TYR A 9 9.24 2.90 -3.57
N TYR A 10 8.20 2.24 -3.10
CA TYR A 10 6.92 2.30 -3.76
C TYR A 10 5.80 2.22 -2.72
N THR A 11 4.68 2.85 -3.05
CA THR A 11 3.43 2.69 -2.30
C THR A 11 2.54 1.68 -3.01
N TYR A 12 1.81 0.89 -2.24
CA TYR A 12 0.95 -0.15 -2.77
C TYR A 12 -0.36 -0.24 -1.99
N ILE A 13 -1.35 -0.83 -2.64
CA ILE A 13 -2.62 -1.25 -2.05
C ILE A 13 -2.75 -2.77 -2.15
N ILE A 14 -3.15 -3.40 -1.05
CA ILE A 14 -3.72 -4.74 -1.06
C ILE A 14 -5.23 -4.57 -0.93
N PHE A 15 -5.99 -5.13 -1.85
CA PHE A 15 -7.44 -5.03 -1.87
C PHE A 15 -8.06 -6.41 -1.81
N ASP A 16 -9.01 -6.61 -0.89
CA ASP A 16 -9.85 -7.80 -0.88
C ASP A 16 -11.17 -7.48 -1.59
N PRO A 17 -11.41 -8.04 -2.78
CA PRO A 17 -12.64 -7.76 -3.53
C PRO A 17 -13.90 -8.31 -2.84
N ILE A 18 -13.76 -9.26 -1.90
CA ILE A 18 -14.89 -9.84 -1.17
C ILE A 18 -15.34 -8.93 -0.03
N SER A 19 -14.42 -8.51 0.85
CA SER A 19 -14.75 -7.61 1.97
C SER A 19 -14.68 -6.12 1.62
N LEU A 20 -14.22 -5.79 0.41
CA LEU A 20 -13.93 -4.43 -0.08
C LEU A 20 -12.92 -3.65 0.77
N LYS A 21 -12.14 -4.38 1.59
CA LYS A 21 -11.15 -3.80 2.47
C LYS A 21 -9.84 -3.53 1.74
N ARG A 22 -9.13 -2.49 2.19
CA ARG A 22 -7.88 -2.00 1.61
C ARG A 22 -6.79 -1.92 2.67
N TYR A 23 -5.61 -2.35 2.31
CA TYR A 23 -4.39 -2.08 3.05
C TYR A 23 -3.56 -1.13 2.21
N VAL A 24 -3.01 -0.08 2.82
CA VAL A 24 -2.06 0.81 2.14
C VAL A 24 -0.74 0.70 2.86
N GLY A 25 0.33 0.49 2.09
CA GLY A 25 1.67 0.39 2.61
C GLY A 25 2.68 1.08 1.71
N TYR A 26 3.89 1.28 2.23
CA TYR A 26 5.07 1.51 1.40
C TYR A 26 6.16 0.47 1.67
N ARG A 27 7.07 0.31 0.71
CA ARG A 27 8.23 -0.57 0.85
C ARG A 27 9.40 -0.07 0.00
N GLY A 28 10.61 -0.30 0.49
CA GLY A 28 11.83 -0.23 -0.30
C GLY A 28 12.22 -1.60 -0.89
N THR A 29 12.62 -1.64 -2.14
CA THR A 29 13.11 -2.84 -2.83
C THR A 29 14.29 -2.51 -3.74
N PHE A 30 15.11 -3.52 -4.04
CA PHE A 30 16.15 -3.45 -5.07
C PHE A 30 15.67 -4.05 -6.40
N LEU A 31 14.51 -4.71 -6.40
CA LEU A 31 13.84 -5.27 -7.57
C LEU A 31 12.79 -4.31 -8.11
N THR A 32 12.16 -4.63 -9.24
CA THR A 32 10.98 -3.87 -9.65
C THR A 32 9.81 -4.14 -8.69
N PRO A 33 8.92 -3.17 -8.43
CA PRO A 33 7.76 -3.39 -7.57
C PRO A 33 6.88 -4.56 -8.02
N ALA A 34 6.82 -4.84 -9.33
CA ALA A 34 6.08 -5.97 -9.90
C ALA A 34 6.70 -7.34 -9.55
N GLU A 35 8.03 -7.40 -9.36
CA GLU A 35 8.74 -8.62 -8.96
C GLU A 35 8.78 -8.78 -7.43
N ASP A 36 8.77 -7.68 -6.68
CA ASP A 36 8.83 -7.69 -5.21
C ASP A 36 7.46 -7.97 -4.56
N LEU A 37 6.40 -7.34 -5.07
CA LEU A 37 5.04 -7.46 -4.56
C LEU A 37 4.44 -8.81 -5.00
N GLY A 38 3.82 -9.57 -4.10
CA GLY A 38 3.30 -10.91 -4.43
C GLY A 38 4.24 -12.07 -4.13
N GLN A 39 5.54 -11.94 -4.44
CA GLN A 39 6.49 -13.05 -4.31
C GLN A 39 7.37 -12.97 -3.07
N ILE A 40 8.11 -11.87 -2.87
CA ILE A 40 9.11 -11.77 -1.81
C ILE A 40 8.53 -11.07 -0.57
N TYR A 41 7.65 -10.10 -0.80
CA TYR A 41 7.02 -9.32 0.27
C TYR A 41 6.29 -10.21 1.29
N PHE A 42 5.50 -11.17 0.81
CA PHE A 42 4.59 -11.93 1.67
C PHE A 42 5.26 -13.06 2.44
N SER A 43 6.30 -13.69 1.86
CA SER A 43 7.08 -14.71 2.56
C SER A 43 7.91 -14.15 3.73
N SER A 44 8.12 -12.83 3.78
CA SER A 44 9.05 -12.18 4.73
C SER A 44 8.39 -11.14 5.65
N THR A 45 7.07 -10.95 5.58
CA THR A 45 6.42 -9.89 6.38
C THR A 45 6.34 -10.26 7.86
N THR A 46 6.76 -9.33 8.73
CA THR A 46 6.63 -9.46 10.19
C THR A 46 5.36 -8.82 10.73
N ASN A 47 4.62 -8.07 9.90
CA ASN A 47 3.40 -7.38 10.31
C ASN A 47 2.25 -8.37 10.50
N GLU A 48 1.74 -8.46 11.73
CA GLU A 48 0.68 -9.39 12.12
C GLU A 48 -0.66 -9.11 11.42
N GLU A 49 -1.00 -7.84 11.18
CA GLU A 49 -2.22 -7.46 10.45
C GLU A 49 -2.18 -7.97 9.01
N LEU A 50 -1.00 -7.89 8.38
CA LEU A 50 -0.79 -8.43 7.04
C LEU A 50 -0.81 -9.94 7.00
N LYS A 51 -0.26 -10.63 8.01
CA LYS A 51 -0.33 -12.09 8.09
C LYS A 51 -1.78 -12.58 8.09
N ASP A 52 -2.67 -11.94 8.84
CA ASP A 52 -4.11 -12.29 8.86
C ASP A 52 -4.81 -12.03 7.52
N ILE A 53 -4.41 -10.98 6.81
CA ILE A 53 -4.95 -10.68 5.47
C ILE A 53 -4.51 -11.76 4.47
N LEU A 54 -3.26 -12.21 4.55
CA LEU A 54 -2.64 -13.13 3.58
C LEU A 54 -2.99 -14.60 3.78
N THR A 55 -3.39 -14.99 5.00
CA THR A 55 -3.91 -16.34 5.25
C THR A 55 -5.33 -16.51 4.73
N LYS A 56 -5.99 -15.44 4.24
CA LYS A 56 -7.32 -15.54 3.65
C LYS A 56 -7.22 -16.16 2.26
N PRO A 57 -8.11 -17.12 1.93
CA PRO A 57 -8.11 -17.82 0.64
C PRO A 57 -8.57 -16.94 -0.54
N ASN A 58 -8.65 -15.63 -0.36
CA ASN A 58 -9.24 -14.71 -1.33
C ASN A 58 -8.20 -14.29 -2.37
N ASN A 59 -8.65 -14.13 -3.61
CA ASN A 59 -7.86 -13.51 -4.69
C ASN A 59 -7.65 -12.02 -4.37
N LEU A 60 -6.72 -11.74 -3.46
CA LEU A 60 -6.31 -10.37 -3.14
C LEU A 60 -5.73 -9.72 -4.39
N GLU A 61 -6.12 -8.48 -4.63
CA GLU A 61 -5.58 -7.66 -5.70
C GLU A 61 -4.46 -6.78 -5.15
N TYR A 62 -3.34 -6.75 -5.88
CA TYR A 62 -2.15 -6.01 -5.51
C TYR A 62 -1.92 -4.89 -6.52
N ILE A 63 -1.92 -3.65 -6.05
CA ILE A 63 -1.85 -2.47 -6.91
C ILE A 63 -0.68 -1.61 -6.45
N VAL A 64 0.31 -1.44 -7.31
CA VAL A 64 1.37 -0.43 -7.10
C VAL A 64 0.78 0.92 -7.48
N LEU A 65 0.85 1.88 -6.56
CA LEU A 65 0.30 3.23 -6.78
C LEU A 65 1.33 4.14 -7.43
N ASP A 66 2.54 4.17 -6.86
CA ASP A 66 3.60 5.06 -7.31
C ASP A 66 4.97 4.55 -6.86
N ILE A 67 6.03 4.99 -7.55
CA ILE A 67 7.42 4.58 -7.35
C ILE A 67 8.28 5.82 -7.13
N PHE A 68 8.97 5.83 -6.01
CA PHE A 68 9.81 6.90 -5.50
C PHE A 68 11.28 6.49 -5.47
N ARG A 69 12.15 7.48 -5.53
CA ARG A 69 13.59 7.30 -5.32
C ARG A 69 13.99 7.47 -3.86
N ASP A 70 13.13 8.07 -3.05
CA ASP A 70 13.37 8.38 -1.65
C ASP A 70 12.29 7.75 -0.75
N GLU A 71 12.71 7.22 0.39
CA GLU A 71 11.83 6.57 1.37
C GLU A 71 10.82 7.54 1.98
N LYS A 72 11.24 8.78 2.24
CA LYS A 72 10.39 9.78 2.88
C LYS A 72 9.27 10.20 1.95
N GLU A 73 9.50 10.22 0.64
CA GLU A 73 8.45 10.50 -0.34
C GLU A 73 7.42 9.37 -0.36
N ALA A 74 7.86 8.11 -0.35
CA ALA A 74 6.95 6.97 -0.29
C ALA A 74 6.13 6.95 1.02
N ALA A 75 6.78 7.18 2.16
CA ALA A 75 6.12 7.26 3.46
C ALA A 75 5.13 8.45 3.54
N LYS A 76 5.50 9.60 2.96
CA LYS A 76 4.61 10.76 2.86
C LYS A 76 3.39 10.45 2.00
N ALA A 77 3.58 9.78 0.87
CA ALA A 77 2.48 9.38 -0.02
C ALA A 77 1.52 8.41 0.68
N GLU A 78 2.03 7.40 1.39
CA GLU A 78 1.21 6.50 2.23
C GLU A 78 0.36 7.31 3.23
N LYS A 79 1.00 8.21 3.98
CA LYS A 79 0.32 9.04 4.98
C LYS A 79 -0.75 9.94 4.35
N GLU A 80 -0.48 10.53 3.19
CA GLU A 80 -1.47 11.32 2.46
C GLU A 80 -2.66 10.46 2.01
N ILE A 81 -2.43 9.27 1.48
CA ILE A 81 -3.51 8.35 1.06
C ILE A 81 -4.36 7.95 2.27
N LEU A 82 -3.74 7.54 3.37
CA LEU A 82 -4.44 7.14 4.59
C LEU A 82 -5.24 8.32 5.19
N SER A 83 -4.64 9.51 5.22
CA SER A 83 -5.28 10.72 5.74
C SER A 83 -6.48 11.15 4.89
N ARG A 84 -6.32 11.20 3.56
CA ARG A 84 -7.40 11.55 2.61
C ARG A 84 -8.59 10.60 2.70
N ASN A 85 -8.35 9.32 3.01
CA ASN A 85 -9.41 8.31 3.13
C ASN A 85 -9.94 8.11 4.55
N ALA A 86 -9.47 8.92 5.51
CA ALA A 86 -9.77 8.76 6.93
C ALA A 86 -9.53 7.33 7.43
N ALA A 87 -8.47 6.67 6.94
CA ALA A 87 -8.28 5.22 7.07
C ALA A 87 -8.38 4.72 8.52
N ALA A 88 -7.93 5.52 9.50
CA ALA A 88 -8.04 5.15 10.92
C ALA A 88 -9.47 5.01 11.46
N LYS A 89 -10.45 5.65 10.82
CA LYS A 89 -11.86 5.60 11.21
C LYS A 89 -12.70 4.84 10.19
N ASN A 90 -12.09 4.37 9.12
CA ASN A 90 -12.79 3.77 7.99
C ASN A 90 -12.71 2.24 8.09
N PRO A 91 -13.84 1.54 8.32
CA PRO A 91 -13.86 0.08 8.46
C PRO A 91 -13.46 -0.67 7.17
N LEU A 92 -13.38 0.05 6.04
CA LEU A 92 -12.87 -0.47 4.78
C LEU A 92 -11.33 -0.48 4.71
N PHE A 93 -10.63 -0.07 5.75
CA PHE A 93 -9.17 -0.15 5.82
C PHE A 93 -8.72 -1.08 6.93
N TRP A 94 -7.65 -1.84 6.67
CA TRP A 94 -6.98 -2.61 7.73
C TRP A 94 -5.99 -1.77 8.52
N ASN A 95 -5.40 -0.71 7.93
CA ASN A 95 -4.46 0.21 8.58
C ASN A 95 -5.12 1.16 9.60
N LEU A 96 -5.95 0.63 10.50
CA LEU A 96 -6.74 1.42 11.44
C LEU A 96 -5.86 2.19 12.44
N SER A 97 -4.66 1.68 12.74
CA SER A 97 -3.78 2.17 13.81
C SER A 97 -2.83 3.31 13.40
N ASN A 98 -2.59 3.54 12.09
CA ASN A 98 -1.56 4.47 11.60
C ASN A 98 -2.10 5.78 10.97
N GLY A 99 -3.42 5.89 10.78
CA GLY A 99 -4.04 7.06 10.17
C GLY A 99 -4.30 8.20 11.15
N ILE A 100 -3.30 9.01 11.51
CA ILE A 100 -3.59 10.31 12.14
C ILE A 100 -4.11 11.25 11.04
N GLY A 101 -5.39 11.15 10.71
CA GLY A 101 -6.05 11.96 9.69
C GLY A 101 -7.48 12.30 10.11
N THR A 102 -7.79 13.60 10.16
CA THR A 102 -9.17 14.09 10.20
C THR A 102 -9.85 13.74 8.88
N PRO A 103 -11.07 13.17 8.88
CA PRO A 103 -11.77 12.82 7.66
C PRO A 103 -12.02 14.07 6.81
N ILE A 104 -11.41 14.14 5.63
CA ILE A 104 -11.82 15.08 4.58
C ILE A 104 -12.80 14.31 3.71
N PHE A 105 -14.10 14.53 3.93
CA PHE A 105 -15.15 13.92 3.13
C PHE A 105 -15.11 14.53 1.72
N ASN A 106 -14.76 13.74 0.70
CA ASN A 106 -14.85 14.17 -0.70
C ASN A 106 -15.95 13.36 -1.41
N PRO A 107 -17.17 13.91 -1.57
CA PRO A 107 -18.33 13.15 -2.05
C PRO A 107 -18.39 12.94 -3.58
N ILE A 108 -17.33 13.24 -4.35
CA ILE A 108 -17.39 13.19 -5.81
C ILE A 108 -16.15 12.46 -6.34
N GLY A 109 -16.41 11.39 -7.08
CA GLY A 109 -15.48 10.33 -7.42
C GLY A 109 -14.16 10.75 -8.06
N SER A 110 -13.12 9.98 -7.77
CA SER A 110 -11.82 10.10 -8.42
C SER A 110 -11.58 8.84 -9.26
N LYS A 111 -11.90 8.91 -10.55
CA LYS A 111 -11.19 8.10 -11.54
C LYS A 111 -9.71 8.45 -11.42
N TRP A 112 -8.87 7.46 -11.17
CA TRP A 112 -7.42 7.61 -11.27
C TRP A 112 -7.08 7.80 -12.74
N VAL A 113 -6.76 9.04 -13.13
CA VAL A 113 -6.24 9.34 -14.46
C VAL A 113 -4.74 9.49 -14.33
N THR A 114 -4.01 8.48 -14.81
CA THR A 114 -2.59 8.58 -15.11
C THR A 114 -2.41 9.57 -16.26
N LYS A 115 -1.59 10.61 -16.09
CA LYS A 115 -1.14 11.48 -17.17
C LYS A 115 0.35 11.28 -17.40
#